data_AF-A0A317YMS1-F1
#
_entry.id   AF-A0A317YMS1-F1
#
_cell.length_a   1.000
_cell.length_b   1.000
_cell.length_c   1.000
_cell.angle_alpha   90.00
_cell.angle_beta   90.00
_cell.angle_gamma   90.00
#
_symmetry.space_group_name_H-M   'P 1'
#
loop_
_entity.id
_entity.type
_entity.pdbx_description
1 polymer ?
#
loop_
_entity_poly.entity_id
_entity_poly.type
_entity_poly.pdbx_seq_one_letter_code
_entity_poly.pdbx_strand_id
1 'polypeptide(L)'
;IKETLAASLVKLANWTGDTPLIDPFCGSGTIAIEACLIAQNIAPGFNRSFISEQWDIIPKGLYDQKRAEADELADYDKEIEIYASDIDPEMVEIAQRNADEVGVGDIIRFEVKDVNTLTINHDGPIGLIGNPPYGERIG
;
A
#
# COMPACT_ATOMS: atom_id res chain seq x y z
N ILE A 1 -3.69 -10.55 -1.97
CA ILE A 1 -2.77 -10.96 -0.88
C ILE A 1 -3.27 -10.35 0.44
N LYS A 2 -2.98 -10.91 1.62
CA LYS A 2 -3.34 -10.24 2.88
C LYS A 2 -2.47 -9.01 3.11
N GLU A 3 -3.04 -7.97 3.67
CA GLU A 3 -2.42 -6.67 4.03
C GLU A 3 -1.15 -6.89 4.87
N THR A 4 -1.22 -7.71 5.91
CA THR A 4 -0.06 -8.00 6.77
C THR A 4 1.10 -8.69 6.06
N LEU A 5 0.80 -9.53 5.05
CA LEU A 5 1.81 -10.18 4.25
C LEU A 5 2.41 -9.19 3.24
N ALA A 6 1.60 -8.35 2.60
CA ALA A 6 2.06 -7.28 1.73
C ALA A 6 3.00 -6.32 2.47
N ALA A 7 2.61 -5.83 3.65
CA ALA A 7 3.45 -4.98 4.49
C ALA A 7 4.79 -5.65 4.87
N SER A 8 4.75 -6.96 5.13
CA SER A 8 5.96 -7.74 5.41
C SER A 8 6.89 -7.83 4.19
N LEU A 9 6.33 -8.03 2.98
CA LEU A 9 7.12 -8.05 1.74
C LEU A 9 7.82 -6.71 1.48
N VAL A 10 7.12 -5.59 1.66
CA VAL A 10 7.70 -4.24 1.52
C VAL A 10 8.85 -4.05 2.50
N LYS A 11 8.67 -4.43 3.77
CA LYS A 11 9.73 -4.32 4.78
C LYS A 11 10.92 -5.23 4.47
N LEU A 12 10.69 -6.46 4.00
CA LEU A 12 11.75 -7.38 3.61
C LEU A 12 12.52 -6.91 2.38
N ALA A 13 11.87 -6.20 1.46
CA ALA A 13 12.50 -5.57 0.31
C ALA A 13 13.37 -4.37 0.68
N ASN A 14 13.34 -3.90 1.94
CA ASN A 14 14.03 -2.70 2.42
C ASN A 14 13.72 -1.45 1.59
N TRP A 15 12.50 -1.36 1.06
CA TRP A 15 12.06 -0.19 0.30
C TRP A 15 11.53 0.87 1.26
N THR A 16 12.03 2.09 1.13
CA THR A 16 11.80 3.21 2.08
C THR A 16 11.01 4.37 1.47
N GLY A 17 10.65 4.31 0.20
CA GLY A 17 10.01 5.43 -0.52
C GLY A 17 10.98 6.33 -1.30
N ASP A 18 12.30 6.11 -1.18
CA ASP A 18 13.30 7.01 -1.77
C ASP A 18 13.62 6.67 -3.26
N THR A 19 13.02 5.60 -3.78
CA THR A 19 13.12 5.16 -5.17
C THR A 19 11.74 4.74 -5.66
N PRO A 20 11.47 4.75 -6.97
CA PRO A 20 10.19 4.28 -7.49
C PRO A 20 9.95 2.81 -7.12
N LEU A 21 8.71 2.47 -6.77
CA LEU A 21 8.26 1.09 -6.59
C LEU A 21 7.36 0.66 -7.73
N ILE A 22 7.57 -0.55 -8.24
CA ILE A 22 6.74 -1.15 -9.27
C ILE A 22 6.12 -2.44 -8.74
N ASP A 23 4.79 -2.54 -8.82
CA ASP A 23 4.01 -3.76 -8.66
C ASP A 23 3.30 -4.12 -9.97
N PRO A 24 3.86 -5.04 -10.77
CA PRO A 24 3.32 -5.38 -12.08
C PRO A 24 2.18 -6.41 -12.05
N PHE A 25 1.79 -6.86 -10.86
CA PHE A 25 0.70 -7.83 -10.63
C PHE A 25 -0.18 -7.34 -9.48
N CYS A 26 -0.58 -6.07 -9.55
CA CYS A 26 -1.08 -5.36 -8.38
C CYS A 26 -2.41 -5.91 -7.86
N GLY A 27 -3.19 -6.59 -8.70
CA GLY A 27 -4.50 -7.10 -8.34
C GLY A 27 -5.33 -6.01 -7.69
N SER A 28 -5.70 -6.20 -6.43
CA SER A 28 -6.51 -5.24 -5.65
C SER A 28 -5.70 -4.08 -5.04
N GLY A 29 -4.44 -3.90 -5.43
CA GLY A 29 -3.57 -2.79 -5.00
C GLY A 29 -2.89 -2.96 -3.64
N THR A 30 -3.01 -4.13 -2.99
CA THR A 30 -2.61 -4.28 -1.58
C THR A 30 -1.12 -3.98 -1.32
N ILE A 31 -0.20 -4.43 -2.18
CA ILE A 31 1.24 -4.15 -1.99
C ILE A 31 1.53 -2.65 -2.18
N ALA A 32 0.95 -2.04 -3.22
CA ALA A 32 1.12 -0.62 -3.51
C ALA A 32 0.59 0.28 -2.38
N ILE A 33 -0.60 -0.04 -1.84
CA ILE A 33 -1.20 0.68 -0.72
C ILE A 33 -0.34 0.55 0.54
N GLU A 34 0.03 -0.68 0.92
CA GLU A 34 0.88 -0.90 2.11
C GLU A 34 2.26 -0.24 1.97
N ALA A 35 2.83 -0.21 0.76
CA ALA A 35 4.05 0.51 0.49
C ALA A 35 3.90 2.01 0.75
N CYS A 36 2.83 2.62 0.24
CA CYS A 36 2.55 4.04 0.48
C CYS A 36 2.44 4.35 1.98
N LEU A 37 1.64 3.55 2.72
CA LEU A 37 1.46 3.73 4.16
C LEU A 37 2.78 3.58 4.92
N ILE A 38 3.61 2.61 4.56
CA ILE A 38 4.93 2.40 5.17
C ILE A 38 5.87 3.57 4.89
N ALA A 39 5.95 4.04 3.64
CA ALA A 39 6.87 5.10 3.25
C ALA A 39 6.51 6.46 3.89
N GLN A 40 5.22 6.79 4.00
CA GLN A 40 4.73 7.99 4.70
C GLN A 40 4.58 7.80 6.20
N ASN A 41 4.99 6.64 6.76
CA ASN A 41 4.85 6.34 8.19
C ASN A 41 3.40 6.48 8.70
N ILE A 42 2.40 6.23 7.85
CA ILE A 42 0.99 6.25 8.24
C ILE A 42 0.67 4.97 9.01
N ALA A 43 0.13 5.13 10.22
CA ALA A 43 -0.19 3.99 11.07
C ALA A 43 -1.31 3.14 10.43
N PRO A 44 -1.16 1.81 10.27
CA PRO A 44 -2.17 0.96 9.60
C PRO A 44 -3.51 0.89 10.35
N GLY A 45 -3.55 1.35 11.59
CA GLY A 45 -4.75 1.44 12.42
C GLY A 45 -5.50 2.78 12.35
N PHE A 46 -5.02 3.75 11.57
CA PHE A 46 -5.52 5.14 11.63
C PHE A 46 -7.01 5.26 11.27
N ASN A 47 -7.47 4.51 10.26
CA ASN A 47 -8.84 4.55 9.76
C ASN A 47 -9.71 3.37 10.25
N ARG A 48 -9.46 2.87 11.48
CA ARG A 48 -10.25 1.78 12.07
C ARG A 48 -10.43 1.92 13.57
N SER A 49 -11.39 1.16 14.09
CA SER A 49 -11.61 0.99 15.52
C SER A 49 -11.12 -0.38 16.01
N PHE A 50 -10.85 -0.43 17.31
CA PHE A 50 -10.44 -1.62 18.06
C PHE A 50 -11.44 -1.87 19.19
N ILE A 51 -11.77 -3.14 19.44
CA ILE A 51 -12.77 -3.51 20.45
C ILE A 51 -12.39 -3.04 21.87
N SER A 52 -11.09 -2.96 22.16
CA SER A 52 -10.57 -2.52 23.45
C SER A 52 -10.80 -1.03 23.73
N GLU A 53 -11.18 -0.23 22.74
CA GLU A 53 -11.60 1.17 22.95
C GLU A 53 -12.84 1.30 23.83
N GLN A 54 -13.64 0.23 23.90
CA GLN A 54 -14.88 0.20 24.68
C GLN A 54 -14.70 -0.37 26.09
N TRP A 55 -13.49 -0.80 26.45
CA TRP A 55 -13.24 -1.45 27.73
C TRP A 55 -13.09 -0.44 28.87
N ASP A 56 -13.79 -0.66 29.98
CA ASP A 56 -13.76 0.24 31.15
C ASP A 56 -12.38 0.36 31.81
N ILE A 57 -11.49 -0.61 31.58
CA ILE A 57 -10.11 -0.60 32.11
C ILE A 57 -9.19 0.36 31.34
N ILE A 58 -9.59 0.82 30.16
CA ILE A 58 -8.80 1.74 29.35
C ILE A 58 -9.15 3.18 29.72
N PRO A 59 -8.15 4.04 30.02
CA PRO A 59 -8.40 5.45 30.27
C PRO A 59 -9.13 6.13 29.11
N LYS A 60 -10.19 6.88 29.42
CA LYS A 60 -10.91 7.68 28.42
C LYS A 60 -9.95 8.65 27.73
N GLY A 61 -10.04 8.74 26.40
CA GLY A 61 -9.20 9.61 25.58
C GLY A 61 -7.80 9.07 25.27
N LEU A 62 -7.39 7.91 25.81
CA LEU A 62 -6.07 7.33 25.50
C LEU A 62 -5.93 7.03 24.00
N TYR A 63 -6.97 6.46 23.38
CA TYR A 63 -6.95 6.16 21.96
C TYR A 63 -6.92 7.41 21.08
N ASP A 64 -7.64 8.47 21.46
CA ASP A 64 -7.61 9.75 20.75
C ASP A 64 -6.21 10.37 20.83
N GLN A 65 -5.58 10.31 22.00
CA GLN A 65 -4.18 10.72 22.17
C GLN A 65 -3.25 9.89 21.28
N LYS A 66 -3.39 8.56 21.24
CA LYS A 66 -2.53 7.70 20.40
C LYS A 66 -2.77 7.89 18.90
N ARG A 67 -3.99 8.21 18.47
CA ARG A 67 -4.28 8.60 17.08
C ARG A 67 -3.62 9.93 16.73
N ALA A 68 -3.71 10.93 17.60
CA ALA A 68 -3.03 12.22 17.40
C ALA A 68 -1.50 12.05 17.34
N GLU A 69 -0.90 11.28 18.25
CA GLU A 69 0.53 10.97 18.20
C GLU A 69 0.94 10.25 16.90
N ALA A 70 0.10 9.34 16.39
CA ALA A 70 0.37 8.63 15.14
C ALA A 70 0.26 9.55 13.91
N ASP A 71 -0.71 10.47 13.91
CA ASP A 71 -0.90 11.45 12.85
C ASP A 71 0.25 12.47 12.80
N GLU A 72 0.73 12.93 13.96
CA GLU A 72 1.92 13.80 14.06
C GLU A 72 3.22 13.14 13.55
N LEU A 73 3.28 11.81 13.55
CA LEU A 73 4.43 11.05 13.05
C LEU A 73 4.33 10.72 11.56
N ALA A 74 3.17 10.90 10.93
CA ALA A 74 2.98 10.65 9.51
C ALA A 74 3.65 11.75 8.67
N ASP A 75 4.32 11.34 7.60
CA ASP A 75 5.00 12.21 6.64
C ASP A 75 4.17 12.28 5.35
N TYR A 76 3.04 12.98 5.42
CA TYR A 76 2.10 13.15 4.31
C TYR A 76 2.71 13.90 3.12
N ASP A 77 3.73 14.72 3.38
CA ASP A 77 4.43 15.51 2.36
C ASP A 77 5.55 14.71 1.68
N LYS A 78 5.85 13.48 2.14
CA LYS A 78 6.85 12.64 1.49
C LYS A 78 6.42 12.32 0.07
N GLU A 79 7.19 12.82 -0.89
CA GLU A 79 7.04 12.48 -2.30
C GLU A 79 7.44 11.02 -2.51
N ILE A 80 6.51 10.23 -3.05
CA ILE A 80 6.67 8.81 -3.32
C ILE A 80 6.17 8.54 -4.73
N GLU A 81 6.86 7.65 -5.44
CA GLU A 81 6.45 7.22 -6.77
C GLU A 81 6.17 5.71 -6.77
N ILE A 82 4.89 5.33 -6.90
CA ILE A 82 4.47 3.93 -7.00
C ILE A 82 3.73 3.71 -8.31
N TYR A 83 4.16 2.72 -9.06
CA TYR A 83 3.52 2.23 -10.27
C TYR A 83 2.91 0.87 -10.00
N ALA A 84 1.60 0.75 -10.19
CA ALA A 84 0.87 -0.48 -9.95
C ALA A 84 0.09 -0.84 -11.20
N SER A 85 0.34 -2.01 -11.77
CA SER A 85 -0.38 -2.46 -12.96
C SER A 85 -0.91 -3.88 -12.81
N ASP A 86 -2.01 -4.14 -13.49
CA ASP A 86 -2.54 -5.47 -13.71
C ASP A 86 -3.08 -5.57 -15.14
N ILE A 87 -3.12 -6.79 -15.68
CA ILE A 87 -3.73 -7.04 -17.00
C ILE A 87 -5.26 -6.99 -16.93
N ASP A 88 -5.82 -7.23 -15.74
CA ASP A 88 -7.26 -7.22 -15.50
C ASP A 88 -7.76 -5.79 -15.17
N PRO A 89 -8.56 -5.16 -16.05
CA PRO A 89 -9.09 -3.81 -15.80
C PRO A 89 -10.01 -3.73 -14.57
N GLU A 90 -10.74 -4.79 -14.23
CA GLU A 90 -11.60 -4.80 -13.04
C GLU A 90 -10.77 -4.74 -11.76
N MET A 91 -9.63 -5.45 -11.74
CA MET A 91 -8.71 -5.42 -10.61
C MET A 91 -8.07 -4.04 -10.44
N VAL A 92 -7.69 -3.38 -11.52
CA VAL A 92 -7.16 -2.00 -11.49
C VAL A 92 -8.19 -1.01 -10.95
N GLU A 93 -9.46 -1.11 -11.36
CA GLU A 93 -10.54 -0.28 -10.82
C GLU A 93 -10.74 -0.51 -9.31
N ILE A 94 -10.73 -1.77 -8.87
CA ILE A 94 -10.81 -2.13 -7.45
C ILE A 94 -9.60 -1.58 -6.68
N ALA A 95 -8.40 -1.66 -7.26
CA ALA A 95 -7.18 -1.15 -6.64
C ALA A 95 -7.22 0.36 -6.43
N GLN A 96 -7.65 1.12 -7.44
CA GLN A 96 -7.84 2.57 -7.32
C GLN A 96 -8.85 2.89 -6.22
N ARG A 97 -10.02 2.24 -6.21
CA ARG A 97 -11.04 2.49 -5.18
C ARG A 97 -10.53 2.19 -3.77
N ASN A 98 -9.79 1.09 -3.58
CA ASN A 98 -9.21 0.75 -2.29
C ASN A 98 -8.18 1.79 -1.84
N ALA A 99 -7.38 2.32 -2.77
CA ALA A 99 -6.41 3.37 -2.48
C ALA A 99 -7.11 4.70 -2.12
N ASP A 100 -8.20 5.04 -2.81
CA ASP A 100 -9.03 6.22 -2.50
C ASP A 100 -9.67 6.11 -1.11
N GLU A 101 -10.16 4.93 -0.72
CA GLU A 101 -10.77 4.67 0.60
C GLU A 101 -9.82 4.92 1.78
N VAL A 102 -8.51 4.80 1.55
CA VAL A 102 -7.47 5.07 2.56
C VAL A 102 -6.69 6.35 2.29
N GLY A 103 -7.10 7.14 1.29
CA GLY A 103 -6.55 8.48 1.02
C GLY A 103 -5.19 8.50 0.30
N VAL A 104 -4.78 7.42 -0.36
CA VAL A 104 -3.50 7.32 -1.10
C VAL A 104 -3.66 7.16 -2.61
N GLY A 105 -4.90 7.27 -3.12
CA GLY A 105 -5.23 7.07 -4.52
C GLY A 105 -4.52 8.01 -5.50
N ASP A 106 -4.26 9.25 -5.09
CA ASP A 106 -3.56 10.25 -5.92
C ASP A 106 -2.03 10.03 -5.97
N ILE A 107 -1.49 9.18 -5.10
CA ILE A 107 -0.05 8.92 -4.96
C ILE A 107 0.35 7.74 -5.86
N ILE A 108 -0.52 6.74 -5.98
CA ILE A 108 -0.25 5.51 -6.73
C ILE A 108 -0.72 5.67 -8.18
N ARG A 109 0.17 5.40 -9.13
CA ARG A 109 -0.16 5.39 -10.56
C ARG A 109 -0.64 4.00 -10.96
N PHE A 110 -1.95 3.86 -11.11
CA PHE A 110 -2.59 2.63 -11.56
C PHE A 110 -2.71 2.59 -13.09
N GLU A 111 -2.32 1.48 -13.73
CA GLU A 111 -2.42 1.28 -15.19
C GLU A 111 -2.89 -0.14 -15.53
N VAL A 112 -3.80 -0.27 -16.50
CA VAL A 112 -4.12 -1.58 -17.09
C VAL A 112 -3.02 -1.96 -18.08
N LYS A 113 -2.17 -2.92 -17.72
CA LYS A 113 -0.98 -3.26 -18.50
C LYS A 113 -0.50 -4.68 -18.29
N ASP A 114 -0.13 -5.32 -19.39
CA ASP A 114 0.58 -6.60 -19.35
C ASP A 114 2.06 -6.37 -18.99
N VAL A 115 2.53 -7.07 -17.95
CA VAL A 115 3.93 -7.10 -17.51
C VAL A 115 4.91 -7.40 -18.65
N ASN A 116 4.52 -8.21 -19.64
CA ASN A 116 5.36 -8.55 -20.80
C ASN A 116 5.68 -7.34 -21.67
N THR A 117 4.86 -6.29 -21.56
CA THR A 117 4.98 -5.03 -22.31
C THR A 117 5.28 -3.84 -21.39
N LEU A 118 5.52 -4.09 -20.11
CA LEU A 118 5.76 -3.04 -19.12
C LEU A 118 7.09 -2.34 -19.41
N THR A 119 7.02 -1.02 -19.55
CA THR A 119 8.18 -0.15 -19.71
C THR A 119 8.13 0.95 -18.67
N ILE A 120 9.20 1.10 -17.89
CA ILE A 120 9.36 2.18 -16.92
C ILE A 120 10.57 3.01 -17.35
N ASN A 121 10.32 4.27 -17.69
CA ASN A 121 11.38 5.21 -18.07
C ASN A 121 11.89 5.91 -16.81
N HIS A 122 12.88 5.32 -16.16
CA HIS A 122 13.52 5.89 -14.98
C HIS A 122 15.03 5.63 -15.01
N ASP A 123 15.82 6.68 -14.78
CA ASP A 123 17.27 6.60 -14.66
C ASP A 123 17.63 6.41 -13.18
N GLY A 124 17.92 5.19 -12.76
CA GLY A 124 18.31 4.90 -11.38
C GLY A 124 17.82 3.57 -10.83
N PRO A 125 18.06 3.31 -9.54
CA PRO A 125 17.53 2.13 -8.85
C PRO A 125 16.01 2.20 -8.72
N ILE A 126 15.37 1.04 -8.81
CA ILE A 126 13.92 0.86 -8.60
C ILE A 126 13.67 -0.32 -7.66
N GLY A 127 12.56 -0.25 -6.91
CA GLY A 127 11.98 -1.39 -6.22
C GLY A 127 11.01 -2.13 -7.14
N LEU A 128 11.09 -3.46 -7.17
CA LEU A 128 10.11 -4.30 -7.86
C LEU A 128 9.58 -5.33 -6.84
N ILE A 129 8.29 -5.25 -6.52
CA ILE A 129 7.62 -6.19 -5.62
C ILE A 129 6.30 -6.58 -6.26
N GLY A 130 6.10 -7.87 -6.51
CA GLY A 130 4.85 -8.35 -7.09
C GLY A 130 4.45 -9.71 -6.53
N ASN A 131 3.17 -10.02 -6.64
CA ASN A 131 2.59 -11.30 -6.25
C ASN A 131 1.95 -11.97 -7.48
N PRO A 132 2.76 -12.57 -8.38
CA PRO A 132 2.28 -13.16 -9.63
C PRO A 132 1.34 -14.35 -9.39
N PRO A 133 0.53 -14.75 -10.39
CA PRO A 133 -0.32 -15.93 -10.29
C PRO A 133 0.52 -17.20 -10.11
N TYR A 134 0.11 -18.07 -9.18
CA TYR A 134 0.88 -19.25 -8.77
C TYR A 134 0.69 -20.50 -9.66
N GLY A 135 -0.01 -20.40 -10.79
CA GLY A 135 -0.14 -21.51 -11.75
C GLY A 135 -0.82 -22.79 -11.25
N GLU A 136 -1.30 -22.85 -9.99
CA GLU A 136 -1.91 -24.05 -9.40
C GLU A 136 -3.35 -24.31 -9.84
N ARG A 137 -3.93 -23.45 -10.68
CA ARG A 137 -5.15 -23.78 -11.43
C ARG A 137 -4.76 -24.26 -12.82
N ILE A 138 -4.66 -25.59 -12.95
CA ILE A 138 -4.73 -26.27 -14.24
C ILE A 138 -6.13 -25.99 -14.81
N GLY A 139 -6.17 -25.22 -15.89
CA GLY A 139 -7.29 -25.20 -16.83
C GLY A 139 -7.06 -26.23 -17.94
#